data_AF-A0A3R6A9N2-F1
#
_entry.id   AF-A0A3R6A9N2-F1
#
_cell.length_a   1.000
_cell.length_b   1.000
_cell.length_c   1.000
_cell.angle_alpha   90.00
_cell.angle_beta   90.00
_cell.angle_gamma   90.00
#
_symmetry.space_group_name_H-M   'P 1'
#
loop_
_entity.id
_entity.type
_entity.pdbx_description
1 polymer ?
#
loop_
_entity_poly.entity_id
_entity_poly.type
_entity_poly.pdbx_seq_one_letter_code
_entity_poly.pdbx_strand_id
1 'polypeptide(L)'
;MEGYMEFHDKYFTKEELEKKFEILERDKTFGEIDAKDVFHKQTPAKGILGCVIEQSVLGMKQNSLQEADLEILQKNGKYKATELKVTGVQPSNKEGCKYEAKEPMSLTAVSIGTIETEEFIESHFYNKIAHMLWVFYLYDRKQGQKVVPYSEYERFPALGYKFLDIADDEAELTKFKNDWLLTQQYIIAANKSDKPEELYPLLHTSIKDRLFYIDIAPRYKVFPKQTPRFRLKKSYVDTIFQEYFNSKGKKKKQLEKLPIDINSFDELENKLRELTFLYKNLLNF
;
A
#
# COMPACT_ATOMS: atom_id res chain seq x y z
N MET A 1 26.02 34.56 9.96
CA MET A 1 26.27 33.30 10.69
C MET A 1 25.23 32.31 10.21
N GLU A 2 25.61 31.51 9.21
CA GLU A 2 24.81 30.43 8.68
C GLU A 2 24.69 29.36 9.78
N GLY A 3 23.48 29.24 10.34
CA GLY A 3 23.14 28.16 11.25
C GLY A 3 23.14 26.86 10.46
N TYR A 4 24.01 25.94 10.88
CA TYR A 4 24.00 24.55 10.48
C TYR A 4 22.56 24.01 10.58
N MET A 5 21.93 23.72 9.43
CA MET A 5 20.72 22.90 9.40
C MET A 5 21.09 21.51 9.93
N GLU A 6 20.69 21.21 11.16
CA GLU A 6 20.63 19.83 11.65
C GLU A 6 19.79 19.00 10.68
N PHE A 7 20.27 17.80 10.38
CA PHE A 7 19.64 16.85 9.48
C PHE A 7 18.24 16.45 10.00
N HIS A 8 17.18 17.08 9.47
CA HIS A 8 15.78 16.66 9.64
C HIS A 8 15.52 15.37 8.85
N ASP A 9 16.14 14.24 9.23
CA ASP A 9 16.19 13.09 8.32
C ASP A 9 14.88 12.26 8.30
N LYS A 10 13.92 12.45 9.23
CA LYS A 10 12.57 11.84 9.14
C LYS A 10 11.41 12.56 9.86
N TYR A 11 11.66 13.63 10.61
CA TYR A 11 10.65 14.28 11.47
C TYR A 11 10.00 15.48 10.77
N PHE A 12 8.68 15.48 10.70
CA PHE A 12 7.90 16.54 10.04
C PHE A 12 6.63 16.87 10.81
N THR A 13 6.15 18.09 10.68
CA THR A 13 4.74 18.42 10.92
C THR A 13 3.89 18.05 9.71
N LYS A 14 2.58 17.89 9.89
CA LYS A 14 1.67 17.63 8.77
C LYS A 14 1.67 18.81 7.80
N GLU A 15 1.69 20.03 8.31
CA GLU A 15 1.67 21.27 7.54
C GLU A 15 2.95 21.42 6.67
N GLU A 16 4.12 21.03 7.20
CA GLU A 16 5.36 20.99 6.43
C GLU A 16 5.29 19.99 5.27
N LEU A 17 4.74 18.79 5.51
CA LEU A 17 4.56 17.79 4.46
C LEU A 17 3.57 18.28 3.40
N GLU A 18 2.44 18.85 3.81
CA GLU A 18 1.44 19.39 2.88
C GLU A 18 2.06 20.46 1.97
N LYS A 19 2.83 21.40 2.54
CA LYS A 19 3.56 22.43 1.79
C LYS A 19 4.60 21.84 0.83
N LYS A 20 5.40 20.86 1.28
CA LYS A 20 6.41 20.19 0.44
C LYS A 20 5.73 19.43 -0.71
N PHE A 21 4.60 18.78 -0.47
CA PHE A 21 3.90 17.98 -1.47
C PHE A 21 2.97 18.76 -2.40
N GLU A 22 2.77 20.07 -2.20
CA GLU A 22 2.07 20.91 -3.18
C GLU A 22 2.63 20.76 -4.60
N ILE A 23 3.94 20.52 -4.73
CA ILE A 23 4.61 20.33 -6.02
C ILE A 23 4.05 19.13 -6.80
N LEU A 24 3.53 18.11 -6.11
CA LEU A 24 2.96 16.89 -6.69
C LEU A 24 1.58 17.11 -7.30
N GLU A 25 0.93 18.24 -7.00
CA GLU A 25 -0.42 18.58 -7.49
C GLU A 25 -0.39 19.62 -8.64
N ARG A 26 0.81 20.04 -9.09
CA ARG A 26 1.00 21.10 -10.10
C ARG A 26 1.25 20.57 -11.52
N ASP A 27 0.67 19.41 -11.86
CA ASP A 27 0.82 18.75 -13.17
C ASP A 27 2.29 18.59 -13.63
N LYS A 28 3.21 18.35 -12.68
CA LYS A 28 4.63 18.12 -12.95
C LYS A 28 4.98 16.66 -13.16
N THR A 29 6.00 16.44 -13.97
CA THR A 29 6.68 15.14 -14.10
C THR A 29 7.69 14.93 -12.98
N PHE A 30 8.07 13.68 -12.72
CA PHE A 30 9.09 13.37 -11.71
C PHE A 30 10.47 13.98 -12.04
N GLY A 31 10.83 14.14 -13.31
CA GLY A 31 12.05 14.84 -13.73
C GLY A 31 12.04 16.31 -13.35
N GLU A 32 10.89 16.99 -13.47
CA GLU A 32 10.73 18.39 -13.04
C GLU A 32 10.66 18.56 -11.51
N ILE A 33 10.33 17.49 -10.79
CA ILE A 33 10.32 17.43 -9.32
C ILE A 33 11.73 17.13 -8.77
N ASP A 34 12.58 16.47 -9.56
CA ASP A 34 13.87 15.92 -9.13
C ASP A 34 14.99 16.98 -8.95
N ALA A 35 14.82 17.85 -7.95
CA ALA A 35 15.79 18.89 -7.61
C ALA A 35 17.19 18.38 -7.19
N LYS A 36 17.31 17.10 -6.82
CA LYS A 36 18.60 16.48 -6.46
C LYS A 36 19.24 15.68 -7.59
N ASP A 37 18.61 15.62 -8.76
CA ASP A 37 19.14 14.91 -9.93
C ASP A 37 19.36 13.40 -9.64
N VAL A 38 18.42 12.80 -8.91
CA VAL A 38 18.39 11.39 -8.53
C VAL A 38 18.42 10.47 -9.76
N PHE A 39 17.70 10.79 -10.82
CA PHE A 39 17.65 9.96 -12.03
C PHE A 39 19.02 9.78 -12.71
N HIS A 40 19.88 10.80 -12.66
CA HIS A 40 21.19 10.77 -13.29
C HIS A 40 22.31 10.35 -12.32
N LYS A 41 22.13 10.56 -11.01
CA LYS A 41 23.13 10.20 -9.98
C LYS A 41 23.02 8.76 -9.50
N GLN A 42 21.86 8.12 -9.65
CA GLN A 42 21.65 6.75 -9.21
C GLN A 42 21.34 5.84 -10.39
N THR A 43 21.74 4.57 -10.28
CA THR A 43 21.37 3.56 -11.28
C THR A 43 19.85 3.36 -11.23
N PRO A 44 19.11 3.60 -12.33
CA PRO A 44 17.66 3.47 -12.33
C PRO A 44 17.23 2.05 -11.95
N ALA A 45 16.50 1.94 -10.85
CA ALA A 45 16.04 0.67 -10.30
C ALA A 45 14.57 0.76 -9.85
N LYS A 46 14.01 -0.39 -9.48
CA LYS A 46 12.70 -0.44 -8.85
C LYS A 46 12.73 0.43 -7.58
N GLY A 47 11.84 1.41 -7.51
CA GLY A 47 11.77 2.34 -6.39
C GLY A 47 12.42 3.71 -6.64
N ILE A 48 12.97 3.99 -7.83
CA ILE A 48 13.60 5.28 -8.14
C ILE A 48 12.71 6.50 -7.85
N LEU A 49 11.39 6.38 -8.07
CA LEU A 49 10.46 7.47 -7.72
C LEU A 49 10.33 7.70 -6.22
N GLY A 50 10.46 6.64 -5.40
CA GLY A 50 10.57 6.76 -3.94
C GLY A 50 11.77 7.60 -3.55
N CYS A 51 12.93 7.31 -4.16
CA CYS A 51 14.16 8.07 -3.94
C CYS A 51 14.02 9.55 -4.34
N VAL A 52 13.31 9.86 -5.43
CA VAL A 52 13.00 11.25 -5.82
C VAL A 52 12.14 11.94 -4.75
N ILE A 53 11.11 11.27 -4.22
CA ILE A 53 10.31 11.86 -3.14
C ILE A 53 11.14 12.11 -1.88
N GLU A 54 11.90 11.13 -1.42
CA GLU A 54 12.76 11.25 -0.24
C GLU A 54 13.78 12.39 -0.41
N GLN A 55 14.54 12.39 -1.50
CA GLN A 55 15.70 13.28 -1.65
C GLN A 55 15.33 14.65 -2.18
N SER A 56 14.45 14.73 -3.17
CA SER A 56 14.13 15.97 -3.88
C SER A 56 12.95 16.72 -3.27
N VAL A 57 11.97 16.02 -2.69
CA VAL A 57 10.80 16.67 -2.06
C VAL A 57 10.98 16.83 -0.56
N LEU A 58 11.34 15.75 0.13
CA LEU A 58 11.47 15.75 1.58
C LEU A 58 12.83 16.30 2.03
N GLY A 59 13.88 16.09 1.24
CA GLY A 59 15.26 16.49 1.58
C GLY A 59 15.97 15.47 2.48
N MET A 60 15.42 14.26 2.57
CA MET A 60 15.95 13.16 3.37
C MET A 60 17.06 12.43 2.63
N LYS A 61 17.95 11.79 3.38
CA LYS A 61 18.82 10.76 2.81
C LYS A 61 18.02 9.50 2.53
N GLN A 62 18.38 8.80 1.46
CA GLN A 62 17.91 7.44 1.27
C GLN A 62 18.41 6.57 2.42
N ASN A 63 17.50 5.84 3.03
CA ASN A 63 17.82 4.89 4.07
C ASN A 63 17.02 3.62 3.88
N SER A 64 17.61 2.47 4.19
CA SER A 64 16.99 1.15 4.01
C SER A 64 16.66 0.49 5.35
N LEU A 65 16.38 1.30 6.38
CA LEU A 65 16.00 0.77 7.69
C LEU A 65 14.63 0.10 7.63
N GLN A 66 14.40 -0.81 8.58
CA GLN A 66 13.12 -1.51 8.71
C GLN A 66 12.00 -0.60 9.27
N GLU A 67 12.39 0.49 9.95
CA GLU A 67 11.49 1.48 10.55
C GLU A 67 10.59 2.15 9.51
N ALA A 68 9.60 2.90 10.00
CA ALA A 68 8.79 3.78 9.14
C ALA A 68 9.66 4.89 8.54
N ASP A 69 9.30 5.32 7.34
CA ASP A 69 10.07 6.32 6.60
C ASP A 69 10.00 7.71 7.27
N LEU A 70 8.88 8.04 7.91
CA LEU A 70 8.58 9.37 8.48
C LEU A 70 8.09 9.29 9.92
N GLU A 71 8.29 10.39 10.66
CA GLU A 71 7.75 10.65 11.98
C GLU A 71 6.96 11.95 11.94
N ILE A 72 5.62 11.87 12.02
CA ILE A 72 4.74 13.04 11.85
C ILE A 72 4.26 13.55 13.20
N LEU A 73 4.59 14.79 13.54
CA LEU A 73 4.16 15.45 14.77
C LEU A 73 2.63 15.57 14.81
N GLN A 74 2.04 15.02 15.86
CA GLN A 74 0.61 15.10 16.13
C GLN A 74 0.28 16.29 17.04
N LYS A 75 -0.99 16.69 17.06
CA LYS A 75 -1.49 17.80 17.91
C LYS A 75 -1.22 17.60 19.41
N ASN A 76 -1.10 16.34 19.86
CA ASN A 76 -0.81 15.99 21.25
C ASN A 76 0.71 16.03 21.59
N GLY A 77 1.54 16.51 20.66
CA GLY A 77 3.00 16.61 20.84
C GLY A 77 3.76 15.31 20.63
N LYS A 78 3.10 14.19 20.31
CA LYS A 78 3.76 12.91 20.01
C LYS A 78 4.00 12.76 18.50
N TYR A 79 5.02 12.00 18.14
CA TYR A 79 5.26 11.61 16.75
C TYR A 79 4.51 10.33 16.41
N LYS A 80 3.99 10.29 15.18
CA LYS A 80 3.29 9.17 14.57
C LYS A 80 4.17 8.62 13.44
N ALA A 81 4.73 7.43 13.65
CA ALA A 81 5.51 6.72 12.66
C ALA A 81 4.63 6.44 11.42
N THR A 82 5.07 6.89 10.24
CA THR A 82 4.29 6.89 9.00
C THR A 82 5.10 6.32 7.83
N GLU A 83 4.56 5.30 7.17
CA GLU A 83 5.18 4.66 6.01
C GLU A 83 4.91 5.46 4.72
N LEU A 84 5.95 5.79 3.97
CA LEU A 84 5.86 6.40 2.65
C LEU A 84 5.74 5.32 1.56
N LYS A 85 4.78 5.49 0.67
CA LYS A 85 4.61 4.62 -0.51
C LYS A 85 4.39 5.44 -1.76
N VAL A 86 5.20 5.19 -2.78
CA VAL A 86 4.97 5.74 -4.12
C VAL A 86 4.35 4.65 -4.99
N THR A 87 3.17 4.92 -5.55
CA THR A 87 2.39 3.91 -6.30
C THR A 87 1.86 4.44 -7.62
N GLY A 88 1.92 3.58 -8.63
CA GLY A 88 1.55 3.91 -9.99
C GLY A 88 0.09 3.57 -10.28
N VAL A 89 -0.56 4.43 -11.07
CA VAL A 89 -1.82 4.13 -11.74
C VAL A 89 -1.62 4.11 -13.25
N GLN A 90 -2.51 3.46 -13.97
CA GLN A 90 -2.48 3.36 -15.43
C GLN A 90 -3.86 3.71 -16.01
N PRO A 91 -3.97 4.06 -17.30
CA PRO A 91 -5.26 4.21 -17.97
C PRO A 91 -6.17 3.00 -17.71
N SER A 92 -7.42 3.26 -17.34
CA SER A 92 -8.41 2.22 -17.08
C SER A 92 -9.30 2.02 -18.30
N ASN A 93 -9.66 0.76 -18.54
CA ASN A 93 -10.67 0.38 -19.53
C ASN A 93 -12.07 0.29 -18.90
N LYS A 94 -12.19 0.50 -17.58
CA LYS A 94 -13.47 0.42 -16.88
C LYS A 94 -14.26 1.71 -17.09
N GLU A 95 -15.53 1.57 -17.43
CA GLU A 95 -16.44 2.72 -17.56
C GLU A 95 -16.46 3.54 -16.26
N GLY A 96 -16.45 4.87 -16.42
CA GLY A 96 -16.44 5.80 -15.29
C GLY A 96 -15.11 5.88 -14.51
N CYS A 97 -14.06 5.15 -14.90
CA CYS A 97 -12.75 5.22 -14.26
C CYS A 97 -11.71 5.74 -15.26
N LYS A 98 -11.05 6.87 -14.97
CA LYS A 98 -9.97 7.38 -15.87
C LYS A 98 -8.70 6.55 -15.74
N TYR A 99 -8.34 6.23 -14.51
CA TYR A 99 -7.16 5.45 -14.18
C TYR A 99 -7.53 4.33 -13.23
N GLU A 100 -6.68 3.32 -13.13
CA GLU A 100 -6.75 2.25 -12.13
C GLU A 100 -5.37 1.97 -11.55
N ALA A 101 -5.30 1.41 -10.34
CA ALA A 101 -4.02 0.97 -9.76
C ALA A 101 -3.25 0.07 -10.73
N LYS A 102 -1.96 0.31 -10.94
CA LYS A 102 -1.13 -0.48 -11.86
C LYS A 102 -0.85 -1.89 -11.31
N GLU A 103 -0.52 -1.99 -10.03
CA GLU A 103 -0.07 -3.22 -9.40
C GLU A 103 -0.45 -3.30 -7.92
N PRO A 104 -0.48 -4.51 -7.32
CA PRO A 104 -0.51 -4.66 -5.87
C PRO A 104 0.67 -3.94 -5.20
N MET A 105 0.46 -3.39 -4.00
CA MET A 105 1.50 -2.65 -3.28
C MET A 105 2.19 -3.56 -2.27
N SER A 106 3.51 -3.74 -2.36
CA SER A 106 4.24 -4.55 -1.39
C SER A 106 4.55 -3.77 -0.11
N LEU A 107 4.37 -4.43 1.04
CA LEU A 107 4.59 -3.86 2.36
C LEU A 107 5.88 -4.42 2.97
N THR A 108 5.79 -5.58 3.61
CA THR A 108 6.90 -6.23 4.32
C THR A 108 6.92 -7.74 4.06
N ALA A 109 8.03 -8.41 4.42
CA ALA A 109 8.11 -9.86 4.35
C ALA A 109 7.11 -10.52 5.32
N VAL A 110 6.60 -11.70 4.96
CA VAL A 110 5.98 -12.61 5.92
C VAL A 110 7.16 -13.23 6.69
N SER A 111 7.43 -12.73 7.88
CA SER A 111 8.57 -13.13 8.72
C SER A 111 8.35 -14.53 9.31
N ILE A 112 8.45 -15.57 8.48
CA ILE A 112 8.38 -16.98 8.92
C ILE A 112 9.49 -17.23 9.95
N GLY A 113 9.13 -17.76 11.11
CA GLY A 113 9.99 -17.90 12.29
C GLY A 113 9.84 -16.77 13.32
N THR A 114 9.07 -15.73 13.03
CA THR A 114 8.78 -14.60 13.93
C THR A 114 7.29 -14.34 14.05
N ILE A 115 6.56 -14.33 12.92
CA ILE A 115 5.12 -14.03 12.87
C ILE A 115 4.29 -14.93 13.81
N GLU A 116 4.75 -16.15 14.07
CA GLU A 116 4.10 -17.16 14.91
C GLU A 116 3.94 -16.73 16.38
N THR A 117 4.81 -15.84 16.85
CA THR A 117 4.82 -15.33 18.23
C THR A 117 4.48 -13.85 18.32
N GLU A 118 4.33 -13.17 17.19
CA GLU A 118 3.91 -11.77 17.17
C GLU A 118 2.44 -11.64 17.57
N GLU A 119 2.09 -10.53 18.19
CA GLU A 119 0.71 -10.04 18.27
C GLU A 119 0.48 -9.05 17.13
N PHE A 120 -0.76 -8.97 16.63
CA PHE A 120 -1.06 -8.14 15.45
C PHE A 120 -0.59 -6.68 15.62
N ILE A 121 -0.92 -6.04 16.75
CA ILE A 121 -0.61 -4.63 17.02
C ILE A 121 0.89 -4.34 17.22
N GLU A 122 1.68 -5.37 17.48
CA GLU A 122 3.13 -5.27 17.68
C GLU A 122 3.90 -5.77 16.45
N SER A 123 3.20 -6.37 15.49
CA SER A 123 3.80 -7.00 14.31
C SER A 123 4.46 -5.97 13.39
N HIS A 124 5.49 -6.42 12.67
CA HIS A 124 6.07 -5.65 11.59
C HIS A 124 5.06 -5.29 10.49
N PHE A 125 4.02 -6.10 10.32
CA PHE A 125 2.95 -5.84 9.38
C PHE A 125 2.13 -4.61 9.81
N TYR A 126 1.66 -4.58 11.05
CA TYR A 126 0.89 -3.45 11.58
C TYR A 126 1.67 -2.13 11.49
N ASN A 127 2.96 -2.14 11.89
CA ASN A 127 3.82 -0.96 11.80
C ASN A 127 3.92 -0.38 10.38
N LYS A 128 3.73 -1.19 9.34
CA LYS A 128 3.79 -0.77 7.94
C LYS A 128 2.46 -0.28 7.36
N ILE A 129 1.33 -0.57 8.02
CA ILE A 129 0.00 -0.18 7.54
C ILE A 129 -0.70 0.83 8.44
N ALA A 130 -0.32 0.94 9.72
CA ALA A 130 -1.03 1.73 10.72
C ALA A 130 -1.24 3.18 10.26
N HIS A 131 -0.17 3.80 9.78
CA HIS A 131 -0.19 5.15 9.22
C HIS A 131 0.66 5.17 7.96
N MET A 132 0.06 5.65 6.87
CA MET A 132 0.72 5.69 5.57
C MET A 132 0.53 7.06 4.92
N LEU A 133 1.52 7.42 4.11
CA LEU A 133 1.47 8.54 3.20
C LEU A 133 1.72 8.00 1.79
N TRP A 134 0.73 8.13 0.92
CA TRP A 134 0.83 7.64 -0.46
C TRP A 134 1.05 8.78 -1.42
N VAL A 135 1.97 8.59 -2.36
CA VAL A 135 2.18 9.45 -3.53
C VAL A 135 1.76 8.69 -4.77
N PHE A 136 0.91 9.31 -5.59
CA PHE A 136 0.38 8.72 -6.81
C PHE A 136 1.09 9.28 -8.04
N TYR A 137 1.34 8.42 -9.02
CA TYR A 137 1.87 8.83 -10.32
C TYR A 137 1.19 8.10 -11.46
N LEU A 138 1.11 8.73 -12.63
CA LEU A 138 0.63 8.08 -13.84
C LEU A 138 1.78 7.29 -14.49
N TYR A 139 1.66 5.97 -14.51
CA TYR A 139 2.52 5.09 -15.29
C TYR A 139 2.16 5.20 -16.77
N ASP A 140 2.76 6.19 -17.43
CA ASP A 140 2.50 6.52 -18.83
C ASP A 140 3.27 5.59 -19.77
N ARG A 141 2.62 4.50 -20.16
CA ARG A 141 3.19 3.52 -21.09
C ARG A 141 2.83 3.91 -22.53
N LYS A 142 3.85 4.04 -23.40
CA LYS A 142 3.65 4.28 -24.83
C LYS A 142 2.91 3.10 -25.48
N GLN A 143 2.17 3.38 -26.54
CA GLN A 143 1.47 2.34 -27.30
C GLN A 143 2.46 1.28 -27.81
N GLY A 144 2.12 0.00 -27.64
CA GLY A 144 2.99 -1.13 -28.02
C GLY A 144 4.09 -1.48 -27.02
N GLN A 145 4.38 -0.61 -26.04
CA GLN A 145 5.37 -0.91 -24.99
C GLN A 145 4.76 -1.87 -23.95
N LYS A 146 5.48 -2.93 -23.56
CA LYS A 146 5.03 -3.84 -22.48
C LYS A 146 5.42 -3.33 -21.10
N VAL A 147 6.69 -2.92 -20.96
CA VAL A 147 7.30 -2.42 -19.73
C VAL A 147 8.09 -1.15 -20.06
N VAL A 148 8.01 -0.16 -19.18
CA VAL A 148 8.79 1.08 -19.29
C VAL A 148 10.09 0.89 -18.50
N PRO A 149 11.27 1.11 -19.09
CA PRO A 149 12.54 1.13 -18.36
C PRO A 149 12.52 2.14 -17.22
N TYR A 150 13.18 1.83 -16.09
CA TYR A 150 13.24 2.75 -14.94
C TYR A 150 13.90 4.09 -15.29
N SER A 151 14.78 4.13 -16.28
CA SER A 151 15.41 5.36 -16.78
C SER A 151 14.40 6.33 -17.42
N GLU A 152 13.26 5.85 -17.89
CA GLU A 152 12.22 6.71 -18.49
C GLU A 152 11.22 7.23 -17.45
N TYR A 153 11.35 6.85 -16.17
CA TYR A 153 10.34 7.19 -15.16
C TYR A 153 10.30 8.70 -14.83
N GLU A 154 11.33 9.46 -15.21
CA GLU A 154 11.35 10.92 -15.08
C GLU A 154 10.16 11.59 -15.78
N ARG A 155 9.66 11.01 -16.89
CA ARG A 155 8.57 11.60 -17.68
C ARG A 155 7.18 11.36 -17.08
N PHE A 156 7.08 10.56 -16.03
CA PHE A 156 5.79 10.21 -15.44
C PHE A 156 5.22 11.40 -14.66
N PRO A 157 3.95 11.78 -14.91
CA PRO A 157 3.28 12.81 -14.12
C PRO A 157 3.03 12.36 -12.68
N ALA A 158 3.32 13.23 -11.71
CA ALA A 158 2.77 13.12 -10.38
C ALA A 158 1.27 13.45 -10.39
N LEU A 159 0.49 12.77 -9.56
CA LEU A 159 -0.97 12.96 -9.45
C LEU A 159 -1.39 13.49 -8.07
N GLY A 160 -0.42 13.69 -7.17
CA GLY A 160 -0.59 14.16 -5.80
C GLY A 160 -0.45 13.04 -4.76
N TYR A 161 -1.04 13.25 -3.58
CA TYR A 161 -0.76 12.43 -2.40
C TYR A 161 -1.96 12.30 -1.47
N LYS A 162 -1.96 11.29 -0.59
CA LYS A 162 -2.99 11.05 0.42
C LYS A 162 -2.41 10.49 1.72
N PHE A 163 -2.80 11.07 2.85
CA PHE A 163 -2.61 10.49 4.18
C PHE A 163 -3.67 9.41 4.44
N LEU A 164 -3.24 8.31 5.05
CA LEU A 164 -4.05 7.14 5.36
C LEU A 164 -3.75 6.71 6.79
N ASP A 165 -4.69 6.96 7.70
CA ASP A 165 -4.60 6.55 9.10
C ASP A 165 -5.46 5.31 9.33
N ILE A 166 -4.96 4.13 8.92
CA ILE A 166 -5.70 2.86 9.03
C ILE A 166 -5.92 2.48 10.49
N ALA A 167 -4.95 2.75 11.37
CA ALA A 167 -5.08 2.48 12.79
C ALA A 167 -6.18 3.32 13.48
N ASP A 168 -6.58 4.44 12.88
CA ASP A 168 -7.64 5.31 13.40
C ASP A 168 -9.04 4.89 12.88
N ASP A 169 -9.13 3.90 11.97
CA ASP A 169 -10.38 3.32 11.43
C ASP A 169 -10.49 1.85 11.87
N GLU A 170 -11.26 1.60 12.93
CA GLU A 170 -11.41 0.27 13.53
C GLU A 170 -11.96 -0.78 12.55
N ALA A 171 -12.89 -0.39 11.68
CA ALA A 171 -13.50 -1.28 10.70
C ALA A 171 -12.49 -1.67 9.61
N GLU A 172 -11.66 -0.74 9.15
CA GLU A 172 -10.57 -1.05 8.22
C GLU A 172 -9.48 -1.90 8.89
N LEU A 173 -9.06 -1.52 10.10
CA LEU A 173 -8.02 -2.23 10.84
C LEU A 173 -8.40 -3.69 11.13
N THR A 174 -9.67 -3.96 11.42
CA THR A 174 -10.18 -5.31 11.68
C THR A 174 -10.01 -6.22 10.46
N LYS A 175 -10.25 -5.73 9.25
CA LYS A 175 -10.06 -6.51 8.01
C LYS A 175 -8.60 -6.88 7.80
N PHE A 176 -7.69 -5.95 8.06
CA PHE A 176 -6.25 -6.24 8.02
C PHE A 176 -5.80 -7.23 9.10
N LYS A 177 -6.34 -7.10 10.32
CA LYS A 177 -6.09 -8.04 11.41
C LYS A 177 -6.53 -9.45 11.03
N ASN A 178 -7.71 -9.62 10.45
CA ASN A 178 -8.23 -10.91 10.02
C ASN A 178 -7.33 -11.57 8.96
N ASP A 179 -6.91 -10.81 7.95
CA ASP A 179 -6.00 -11.32 6.91
C ASP A 179 -4.63 -11.73 7.47
N TRP A 180 -4.09 -10.93 8.39
CA TRP A 180 -2.83 -11.22 9.07
C TRP A 180 -2.96 -12.48 9.94
N LEU A 181 -4.05 -12.64 10.70
CA LEU A 181 -4.32 -13.81 11.53
C LEU A 181 -4.45 -15.08 10.69
N LEU A 182 -5.14 -15.03 9.54
CA LEU A 182 -5.21 -16.16 8.61
C LEU A 182 -3.83 -16.61 8.14
N THR A 183 -2.94 -15.64 7.90
CA THR A 183 -1.55 -15.90 7.52
C THR A 183 -0.76 -16.52 8.67
N GLN A 184 -0.84 -15.93 9.86
CA GLN A 184 -0.16 -16.41 11.07
C GLN A 184 -0.60 -17.84 11.41
N GLN A 185 -1.91 -18.11 11.43
CA GLN A 185 -2.48 -19.43 11.72
C GLN A 185 -2.00 -20.49 10.73
N TYR A 186 -1.92 -20.13 9.44
CA TYR A 186 -1.36 -21.04 8.44
C TYR A 186 0.09 -21.39 8.73
N ILE A 187 0.93 -20.41 9.05
CA ILE A 187 2.35 -20.65 9.37
C ILE A 187 2.50 -21.47 10.65
N ILE A 188 1.73 -21.19 11.70
CA ILE A 188 1.72 -21.99 12.94
C ILE A 188 1.34 -23.44 12.63
N ALA A 189 0.32 -23.67 11.81
CA ALA A 189 -0.09 -25.01 11.41
C ALA A 189 0.99 -25.72 10.57
N ALA A 190 1.63 -25.00 9.64
CA ALA A 190 2.71 -25.52 8.82
C ALA A 190 3.91 -25.96 9.67
N ASN A 191 4.29 -25.17 10.68
CA ASN A 191 5.40 -25.47 11.58
C ASN A 191 5.18 -26.70 12.48
N LYS A 192 3.93 -27.10 12.68
CA LYS A 192 3.57 -28.33 13.43
C LYS A 192 3.62 -29.59 12.56
N SER A 193 3.77 -29.45 11.25
CA SER A 193 3.93 -30.57 10.32
C SER A 193 5.34 -31.17 10.43
N ASP A 194 5.48 -32.44 10.09
CA ASP A 194 6.79 -33.10 9.96
C ASP A 194 7.68 -32.46 8.88
N LYS A 195 7.06 -31.74 7.93
CA LYS A 195 7.73 -31.09 6.78
C LYS A 195 7.20 -29.68 6.49
N PRO A 196 7.52 -28.67 7.33
CA PRO A 196 7.03 -27.30 7.14
C PRO A 196 7.44 -26.67 5.80
N GLU A 197 8.62 -27.02 5.28
CA GLU A 197 9.17 -26.51 4.02
C GLU A 197 8.38 -26.92 2.77
N GLU A 198 7.62 -28.03 2.83
CA GLU A 198 6.67 -28.42 1.77
C GLU A 198 5.39 -27.58 1.81
N LEU A 199 5.04 -27.01 2.97
CA LEU A 199 3.81 -26.24 3.19
C LEU A 199 3.99 -24.73 2.98
N TYR A 200 5.15 -24.14 3.30
CA TYR A 200 5.38 -22.70 3.06
C TYR A 200 5.12 -22.24 1.61
N PRO A 201 5.51 -22.99 0.55
CA PRO A 201 5.19 -22.63 -0.83
C PRO A 201 3.69 -22.58 -1.14
N LEU A 202 2.87 -23.27 -0.35
CA LEU A 202 1.42 -23.38 -0.53
C LEU A 202 0.64 -22.27 0.18
N LEU A 203 1.27 -21.50 1.09
CA LEU A 203 0.66 -20.41 1.87
C LEU A 203 -0.31 -19.56 1.03
N HIS A 204 0.19 -18.95 -0.05
CA HIS A 204 -0.63 -18.10 -0.92
C HIS A 204 -1.83 -18.88 -1.48
N THR A 205 -1.62 -20.06 -2.05
CA THR A 205 -2.71 -20.83 -2.67
C THR A 205 -3.74 -21.34 -1.67
N SER A 206 -3.34 -21.60 -0.42
CA SER A 206 -4.21 -22.14 0.62
C SER A 206 -5.10 -21.09 1.29
N ILE A 207 -4.73 -19.81 1.24
CA ILE A 207 -5.48 -18.76 1.96
C ILE A 207 -5.94 -17.59 1.09
N LYS A 208 -5.45 -17.44 -0.15
CA LYS A 208 -5.75 -16.28 -1.03
C LYS A 208 -7.23 -15.92 -1.18
N ASP A 209 -8.10 -16.93 -1.21
CA ASP A 209 -9.54 -16.75 -1.44
C ASP A 209 -10.27 -16.31 -0.15
N ARG A 210 -9.59 -16.34 0.99
CA ARG A 210 -10.09 -15.88 2.29
C ARG A 210 -9.52 -14.51 2.71
N LEU A 211 -8.44 -14.05 2.07
CA LEU A 211 -7.84 -12.74 2.39
C LEU A 211 -8.65 -11.61 1.75
N PHE A 212 -9.03 -10.58 2.50
CA PHE A 212 -9.89 -9.50 2.06
C PHE A 212 -9.11 -8.37 1.35
N TYR A 213 -8.12 -7.77 2.03
CA TYR A 213 -7.31 -6.65 1.54
C TYR A 213 -5.87 -7.02 1.20
N ILE A 214 -5.39 -8.13 1.72
CA ILE A 214 -4.01 -8.58 1.56
C ILE A 214 -3.90 -9.63 0.46
N ASP A 215 -2.79 -9.60 -0.26
CA ASP A 215 -2.29 -10.69 -1.07
C ASP A 215 -0.85 -11.04 -0.64
N ILE A 216 -0.45 -12.29 -0.82
CA ILE A 216 0.85 -12.81 -0.40
C ILE A 216 1.64 -13.24 -1.62
N ALA A 217 2.71 -12.51 -1.92
CA ALA A 217 3.63 -12.94 -2.96
C ALA A 217 5.02 -12.29 -2.80
N PRO A 218 6.06 -12.83 -3.45
CA PRO A 218 6.03 -14.04 -4.30
C PRO A 218 5.87 -15.32 -3.46
N ARG A 219 5.73 -16.50 -4.10
CA ARG A 219 5.69 -17.78 -3.36
C ARG A 219 7.01 -18.00 -2.62
N TYR A 220 6.93 -18.70 -1.48
CA TYR A 220 8.12 -19.16 -0.77
C TYR A 220 8.96 -20.08 -1.67
N LYS A 221 10.28 -19.91 -1.65
CA LYS A 221 11.25 -20.82 -2.28
C LYS A 221 12.37 -21.10 -1.30
N VAL A 222 12.78 -22.36 -1.23
CA VAL A 222 13.95 -22.78 -0.44
C VAL A 222 15.24 -22.35 -1.13
N PHE A 223 15.35 -22.57 -2.45
CA PHE A 223 16.54 -22.24 -3.22
C PHE A 223 16.20 -21.65 -4.62
N PRO A 224 16.71 -20.45 -4.96
CA PRO A 224 17.26 -19.46 -4.04
C PRO A 224 16.22 -19.06 -2.98
N LYS A 225 16.67 -18.78 -1.75
CA LYS A 225 15.74 -18.43 -0.65
C LYS A 225 14.94 -17.19 -1.03
N GLN A 226 13.62 -17.32 -1.01
CA GLN A 226 12.71 -16.23 -1.30
C GLN A 226 11.55 -16.32 -0.33
N THR A 227 11.37 -15.31 0.52
CA THR A 227 10.24 -15.25 1.43
C THR A 227 9.05 -14.53 0.80
N PRO A 228 7.82 -14.97 1.08
CA PRO A 228 6.64 -14.23 0.69
C PRO A 228 6.61 -12.86 1.35
N ARG A 229 5.90 -11.91 0.74
CA ARG A 229 5.65 -10.58 1.30
C ARG A 229 4.16 -10.35 1.42
N PHE A 230 3.77 -9.64 2.47
CA PHE A 230 2.47 -9.00 2.53
C PHE A 230 2.39 -7.90 1.46
N ARG A 231 1.27 -7.88 0.74
CA ARG A 231 0.96 -6.87 -0.25
C ARG A 231 -0.49 -6.43 -0.10
N LEU A 232 -0.77 -5.15 -0.30
CA LEU A 232 -2.15 -4.71 -0.52
C LEU A 232 -2.61 -5.18 -1.90
N LYS A 233 -3.79 -5.77 -1.97
CA LYS A 233 -4.43 -6.18 -3.22
C LYS A 233 -4.56 -4.98 -4.16
N LYS A 234 -4.42 -5.21 -5.47
CA LYS A 234 -4.65 -4.18 -6.50
C LYS A 234 -6.02 -3.53 -6.35
N SER A 235 -7.05 -4.29 -5.97
CA SER A 235 -8.40 -3.79 -5.72
C SER A 235 -8.44 -2.77 -4.58
N TYR A 236 -7.74 -3.02 -3.47
CA TYR A 236 -7.66 -2.08 -2.35
C TYR A 236 -6.91 -0.80 -2.75
N VAL A 237 -5.75 -0.95 -3.41
CA VAL A 237 -4.98 0.20 -3.93
C VAL A 237 -5.81 1.02 -4.92
N ASP A 238 -6.60 0.36 -5.77
CA ASP A 238 -7.52 0.99 -6.71
C ASP A 238 -8.60 1.79 -5.97
N THR A 239 -9.26 1.19 -4.98
CA THR A 239 -10.28 1.87 -4.14
C THR A 239 -9.72 3.14 -3.49
N ILE A 240 -8.57 3.05 -2.82
CA ILE A 240 -7.92 4.21 -2.17
C ILE A 240 -7.60 5.31 -3.18
N PHE A 241 -7.11 4.93 -4.36
CA PHE A 241 -6.86 5.90 -5.43
C PHE A 241 -8.15 6.53 -5.97
N GLN A 242 -9.21 5.75 -6.20
CA GLN A 242 -10.48 6.30 -6.69
C GLN A 242 -11.09 7.27 -5.67
N GLU A 243 -11.04 6.96 -4.37
CA GLU A 243 -11.48 7.88 -3.32
C GLU A 243 -10.71 9.20 -3.36
N TYR A 244 -9.37 9.13 -3.42
CA TYR A 244 -8.50 10.31 -3.57
C TYR A 244 -8.85 11.12 -4.82
N PHE A 245 -8.93 10.44 -5.96
CA PHE A 245 -9.13 11.08 -7.25
C PHE A 245 -10.52 11.76 -7.31
N ASN A 246 -11.55 11.11 -6.78
CA ASN A 246 -12.90 11.66 -6.66
C ASN A 246 -12.96 12.85 -5.68
N SER A 247 -12.23 12.80 -4.55
CA SER A 247 -12.23 13.90 -3.57
C SER A 247 -11.62 15.18 -4.13
N LYS A 248 -10.75 15.07 -5.14
CA LYS A 248 -10.18 16.22 -5.88
C LYS A 248 -11.12 16.80 -6.95
N GLY A 249 -12.41 16.46 -6.92
CA GLY A 249 -13.40 16.95 -7.89
C GLY A 249 -13.27 16.33 -9.28
N LYS A 250 -12.38 15.35 -9.48
CA LYS A 250 -12.19 14.62 -10.75
C LYS A 250 -13.20 13.46 -10.87
N LYS A 251 -14.46 13.73 -10.48
CA LYS A 251 -15.57 12.76 -10.31
C LYS A 251 -15.88 12.04 -11.62
N LYS A 252 -15.93 10.69 -11.58
CA LYS A 252 -16.59 9.88 -12.62
C LYS A 252 -17.29 8.61 -12.12
N LYS A 253 -16.91 8.05 -10.95
CA LYS A 253 -17.61 6.92 -10.32
C LYS A 253 -17.76 7.15 -8.82
N GLN A 254 -18.98 7.24 -8.32
CA GLN A 254 -19.24 7.35 -6.89
C GLN A 254 -19.08 5.95 -6.27
N LEU A 255 -18.17 5.82 -5.31
CA LEU A 255 -18.08 4.62 -4.49
C LEU A 255 -19.12 4.72 -3.39
N GLU A 256 -19.89 3.66 -3.18
CA GLU A 256 -20.83 3.53 -2.09
C GLU A 256 -20.20 2.63 -1.02
N LYS A 257 -20.30 3.07 0.25
CA LYS A 257 -19.99 2.21 1.39
C LYS A 257 -21.27 1.48 1.78
N LEU A 258 -21.14 0.19 2.05
CA LEU A 258 -22.25 -0.57 2.64
C LEU A 258 -22.59 0.01 4.02
N PRO A 259 -23.87 0.01 4.42
CA PRO A 259 -24.29 0.49 5.74
C PRO A 259 -23.93 -0.47 6.88
N ILE A 260 -23.31 -1.61 6.56
CA ILE A 260 -22.88 -2.63 7.49
C ILE A 260 -21.39 -2.92 7.27
N ASP A 261 -20.70 -3.21 8.36
CA ASP A 261 -19.32 -3.69 8.29
C ASP A 261 -19.30 -5.18 7.95
N ILE A 262 -18.45 -5.52 6.99
CA ILE A 262 -18.17 -6.89 6.58
C ILE A 262 -16.66 -7.07 6.68
N ASN A 263 -16.23 -7.91 7.61
CA ASN A 263 -14.83 -8.02 8.00
C ASN A 263 -14.14 -9.28 7.47
N SER A 264 -14.89 -10.16 6.82
CA SER A 264 -14.39 -11.39 6.22
C SER A 264 -15.25 -11.82 5.02
N PHE A 265 -14.71 -12.68 4.14
CA PHE A 265 -15.50 -13.27 3.07
C PHE A 265 -16.60 -14.21 3.59
N ASP A 266 -16.38 -14.88 4.72
CA ASP A 266 -17.39 -15.74 5.33
C ASP A 266 -18.60 -14.91 5.82
N GLU A 267 -18.36 -13.74 6.42
CA GLU A 267 -19.42 -12.78 6.76
C GLU A 267 -20.16 -12.28 5.51
N LEU A 268 -19.42 -11.94 4.44
CA LEU A 268 -20.02 -11.54 3.17
C LEU A 268 -20.92 -12.63 2.61
N GLU A 269 -20.44 -13.86 2.56
CA GLU A 269 -21.17 -14.99 2.01
C GLU A 269 -22.42 -15.30 2.84
N ASN A 270 -22.31 -15.29 4.17
CA ASN A 270 -23.45 -15.46 5.06
C ASN A 270 -24.51 -14.36 4.82
N LYS A 271 -24.08 -13.10 4.65
CA LYS A 271 -25.02 -12.02 4.37
C LYS A 271 -25.69 -12.16 3.00
N LEU A 272 -24.94 -12.56 1.98
CA LEU A 272 -25.49 -12.83 0.65
C LEU A 272 -26.49 -14.00 0.67
N ARG A 273 -26.22 -15.07 1.45
CA ARG A 273 -27.15 -16.19 1.64
C ARG A 273 -28.42 -15.74 2.36
N GLU A 274 -28.30 -14.94 3.42
CA GLU A 274 -29.43 -14.36 4.15
C GLU A 274 -30.33 -13.53 3.21
N LEU A 275 -29.74 -12.60 2.45
CA LEU A 275 -30.47 -11.78 1.47
C LEU A 275 -31.12 -12.63 0.38
N THR A 276 -30.41 -13.64 -0.12
CA THR A 276 -30.96 -14.57 -1.13
C THR A 276 -32.18 -15.29 -0.58
N PHE A 277 -32.14 -15.78 0.66
CA PHE A 277 -33.29 -16.43 1.29
C PHE A 277 -34.47 -15.46 1.48
N LEU A 278 -34.19 -14.24 1.96
CA LEU A 278 -35.21 -13.21 2.19
C LEU A 278 -35.96 -12.86 0.89
N TYR A 279 -35.24 -12.61 -0.21
CA TYR A 279 -35.83 -12.12 -1.46
C TYR A 279 -36.29 -13.21 -2.41
N LYS A 280 -35.76 -14.44 -2.32
CA LYS A 280 -36.28 -15.58 -3.09
C LYS A 280 -37.71 -15.94 -2.68
N ASN A 281 -38.08 -15.72 -1.42
CA ASN A 281 -39.44 -15.95 -0.92
C ASN A 281 -40.41 -14.81 -1.26
N LEU A 282 -39.90 -13.61 -1.57
CA LEU A 282 -40.70 -12.45 -1.96
C LEU A 282 -41.12 -12.48 -3.45
N LEU A 283 -40.40 -13.21 -4.31
CA LEU A 283 -40.71 -13.36 -5.74
C LEU A 283 -41.72 -14.48 -6.05
N ASN A 284 -42.20 -15.21 -5.03
CA ASN A 284 -43.18 -16.29 -5.17
C ASN A 284 -44.62 -15.88 -4.79
N PHE A 285 -44.91 -14.57 -4.72
CA PHE A 285 -46.24 -14.00 -4.50
C PHE A 285 -46.63 -13.07 -5.64
#